data_AF-V9EF87-F1
#
_entry.id   AF-V9EF87-F1
#
_cell.length_a   1.000
_cell.length_b   1.000
_cell.length_c   1.000
_cell.angle_alpha   90.00
_cell.angle_beta   90.00
_cell.angle_gamma   90.00
#
_symmetry.space_group_name_H-M   'P 1'
#
loop_
_entity.id
_entity.type
_entity.pdbx_description
1 polymer ?
#
loop_
_entity_poly.entity_id
_entity_poly.type
_entity_poly.pdbx_seq_one_letter_code
_entity_poly.pdbx_strand_id
1 'polypeptide(L)'
;MSREEESTNQPEMTDFEGLDEEEEIFDNDVGEENAEESKFDEMIGVLQDILMDPEFVGMQRKFCRNNCEVFDNVSENKLIYMDIFQQYTNLIETFIERRLHEKLEYFSMEEFCNQIQEHEGSGVIRCRHSL
;
A
#
# COMPACT_ATOMS: atom_id res chain seq x y z
N MET A 1 35.16 -7.49 65.50
CA MET A 1 34.59 -6.14 65.33
C MET A 1 33.22 -6.33 64.72
N SER A 2 32.19 -6.07 65.52
CA SER A 2 30.77 -6.20 65.17
C SER A 2 30.13 -4.83 65.41
N ARG A 3 29.29 -4.37 64.45
CA ARG A 3 28.11 -3.49 64.62
C ARG A 3 28.34 -2.12 65.30
N GLU A 4 27.73 -0.98 64.94
CA GLU A 4 26.38 -0.69 64.45
C GLU A 4 26.28 0.85 64.21
N GLU A 5 25.49 1.26 63.20
CA GLU A 5 24.61 2.47 63.10
C GLU A 5 25.23 3.90 63.14
N GLU A 6 24.71 4.97 62.52
CA GLU A 6 23.65 5.29 61.55
C GLU A 6 23.72 6.84 61.37
N SER A 7 23.49 7.37 60.18
CA SER A 7 22.61 8.54 59.97
C SER A 7 22.40 8.81 58.46
N THR A 8 21.33 8.22 57.95
CA THR A 8 20.29 8.87 57.14
C THR A 8 20.68 10.09 56.28
N ASN A 9 20.82 9.88 54.97
CA ASN A 9 20.29 10.80 53.96
C ASN A 9 19.64 9.93 52.87
N GLN A 10 18.31 9.83 52.94
CA GLN A 10 17.48 9.13 51.95
C GLN A 10 17.57 9.82 50.59
N PRO A 11 17.63 9.10 49.46
CA PRO A 11 17.00 9.57 48.24
C PRO A 11 15.51 9.18 48.27
N GLU A 12 14.65 10.19 48.11
CA GLU A 12 13.21 10.02 47.88
C GLU A 12 12.95 9.17 46.63
N MET A 13 11.93 8.32 46.75
CA MET A 13 11.32 7.55 45.67
C MET A 13 10.27 8.44 44.99
N THR A 14 10.39 8.68 43.69
CA THR A 14 9.28 9.19 42.85
C THR A 14 9.44 8.68 41.41
N ASP A 15 8.44 7.88 40.97
CA ASP A 15 7.94 7.58 39.61
C ASP A 15 8.97 7.30 38.50
N PHE A 16 9.17 6.08 38.01
CA PHE A 16 8.25 5.17 37.30
C PHE A 16 7.20 5.88 36.42
N GLU A 17 7.34 5.64 35.11
CA GLU A 17 6.47 6.06 34.00
C GLU A 17 6.77 7.44 33.37
N GLY A 18 7.86 7.46 32.61
CA GLY A 18 7.96 8.25 31.39
C GLY A 18 8.21 7.28 30.24
N LEU A 19 7.24 6.42 29.94
CA LEU A 19 7.19 5.83 28.61
C LEU A 19 6.84 6.98 27.68
N ASP A 20 7.65 7.16 26.64
CA ASP A 20 7.33 7.96 25.47
C ASP A 20 5.95 7.54 24.94
N GLU A 21 4.91 8.20 25.43
CA GLU A 21 3.71 8.43 24.66
C GLU A 21 4.08 9.53 23.67
N GLU A 22 4.80 9.13 22.62
CA GLU A 22 4.75 9.84 21.35
C GLU A 22 3.28 9.76 20.89
N GLU A 23 2.42 10.63 21.44
CA GLU A 23 1.19 11.01 20.77
C GLU A 23 1.64 11.55 19.41
N GLU A 24 1.52 10.73 18.37
CA GLU A 24 1.58 11.23 17.01
C GLU A 24 0.45 12.25 16.87
N ILE A 25 0.82 13.53 16.97
CA ILE A 25 -0.03 14.64 16.60
C ILE A 25 -0.25 14.49 15.10
N PHE A 26 -1.35 13.85 14.72
CA PHE A 26 -1.91 14.01 13.39
C PHE A 26 -2.30 15.49 13.29
N ASP A 27 -1.49 16.27 12.56
CA ASP A 27 -1.88 17.58 12.07
C ASP A 27 -3.14 17.37 11.22
N ASN A 28 -4.31 17.51 11.86
CA ASN A 28 -5.57 17.78 11.17
C ASN A 28 -5.50 19.23 10.66
N ASP A 29 -4.56 19.51 9.76
CA ASP A 29 -4.59 20.75 8.98
C ASP A 29 -5.80 20.66 8.07
N VAL A 30 -6.96 21.10 8.59
CA VAL A 30 -8.16 21.38 7.81
C VAL A 30 -7.92 22.68 7.02
N GLY A 31 -6.83 22.68 6.24
CA GLY A 31 -6.54 23.67 5.23
C GLY A 31 -7.33 23.27 4.00
N GLU A 32 -8.48 23.93 3.79
CA GLU A 32 -9.27 23.94 2.54
C GLU A 32 -9.05 22.67 1.69
N GLU A 33 -9.62 21.53 2.10
CA GLU A 33 -9.48 20.24 1.38
C GLU A 33 -9.59 20.50 -0.11
N ASN A 34 -8.48 20.34 -0.83
CA ASN A 34 -8.51 20.45 -2.26
C ASN A 34 -9.42 19.32 -2.73
N ALA A 35 -10.55 19.65 -3.34
CA ALA A 35 -11.55 18.66 -3.73
C ALA A 35 -10.97 17.55 -4.62
N GLU A 36 -9.84 17.80 -5.28
CA GLU A 36 -9.09 16.81 -6.05
C GLU A 36 -8.21 15.90 -5.18
N GLU A 37 -7.59 16.40 -4.10
CA GLU A 37 -6.85 15.55 -3.13
C GLU A 37 -7.81 14.61 -2.39
N SER A 38 -9.00 15.10 -2.01
CA SER A 38 -10.05 14.28 -1.39
C SER A 38 -10.52 13.12 -2.30
N LYS A 39 -10.65 13.36 -3.61
CA LYS A 39 -10.99 12.30 -4.58
C LYS A 39 -9.86 11.30 -4.80
N PHE A 40 -8.62 11.77 -4.80
CA PHE A 40 -7.46 10.90 -4.93
C PHE A 40 -7.38 9.94 -3.74
N ASP A 41 -7.52 10.45 -2.53
CA ASP A 41 -7.53 9.65 -1.30
C ASP A 41 -8.67 8.60 -1.31
N GLU A 42 -9.87 8.99 -1.78
CA GLU A 42 -10.98 8.05 -1.97
C GLU A 42 -10.63 6.95 -2.98
N MET A 43 -10.05 7.29 -4.13
CA MET A 43 -9.62 6.31 -5.14
C MET A 43 -8.56 5.35 -4.60
N ILE A 44 -7.58 5.85 -3.84
CA ILE A 44 -6.56 5.04 -3.19
C ILE A 44 -7.18 4.09 -2.16
N GLY A 45 -8.13 4.57 -1.36
CA GLY A 45 -8.88 3.75 -0.40
C GLY A 45 -9.63 2.60 -1.08
N VAL A 46 -10.35 2.89 -2.17
CA VAL A 46 -11.06 1.84 -2.95
C VAL A 46 -10.06 0.86 -3.58
N LEU A 47 -8.93 1.34 -4.11
CA LEU A 47 -7.90 0.47 -4.65
C LEU A 47 -7.33 -0.46 -3.58
N GLN A 48 -7.04 0.06 -2.39
CA GLN A 48 -6.55 -0.74 -1.26
C GLN A 48 -7.53 -1.86 -0.92
N ASP A 49 -8.83 -1.55 -0.83
CA ASP A 49 -9.89 -2.54 -0.59
C ASP A 49 -9.92 -3.63 -1.67
N ILE A 50 -9.77 -3.25 -2.94
CA ILE A 50 -9.73 -4.19 -4.07
C ILE A 50 -8.51 -5.13 -3.95
N LEU A 51 -7.34 -4.61 -3.56
CA LEU A 51 -6.12 -5.40 -3.43
C LEU A 51 -6.17 -6.37 -2.25
N MET A 52 -6.90 -6.04 -1.18
CA MET A 52 -7.14 -6.92 -0.03
C MET A 52 -8.28 -7.92 -0.26
N ASP A 53 -9.06 -7.75 -1.33
CA ASP A 53 -10.20 -8.62 -1.64
C ASP A 53 -9.75 -10.08 -1.83
N PRO A 54 -10.33 -11.04 -1.08
CA PRO A 54 -10.03 -12.46 -1.26
C PRO A 54 -10.26 -12.97 -2.68
N GLU A 55 -11.19 -12.39 -3.44
CA GLU A 55 -11.43 -12.72 -4.85
C GLU A 55 -10.21 -12.35 -5.70
N PHE A 56 -9.66 -11.15 -5.50
CA PHE A 56 -8.47 -10.68 -6.20
C PHE A 56 -7.25 -11.56 -5.87
N VAL A 57 -7.00 -11.80 -4.59
CA VAL A 57 -5.90 -12.66 -4.13
C VAL A 57 -6.07 -14.10 -4.64
N GLY A 58 -7.29 -14.62 -4.65
CA GLY A 58 -7.61 -15.94 -5.19
C GLY A 58 -7.35 -16.04 -6.68
N MET A 59 -7.72 -15.01 -7.44
CA MET A 59 -7.48 -14.90 -8.88
C MET A 59 -5.98 -14.84 -9.20
N GLN A 60 -5.21 -14.01 -8.50
CA GLN A 60 -3.75 -13.96 -8.63
C GLN A 60 -3.11 -15.31 -8.34
N ARG A 61 -3.45 -15.93 -7.20
CA ARG A 61 -2.92 -17.23 -6.80
C ARG A 61 -3.21 -18.31 -7.84
N LYS A 62 -4.42 -18.32 -8.41
CA LYS A 62 -4.82 -19.25 -9.46
C LYS A 62 -3.98 -19.05 -10.72
N PHE A 63 -3.77 -17.80 -11.15
CA PHE A 63 -2.93 -17.51 -12.31
C PHE A 63 -1.49 -17.97 -12.08
N CYS A 64 -0.90 -17.62 -10.93
CA CYS A 64 0.47 -18.02 -10.59
C CYS A 64 0.62 -19.54 -10.53
N ARG A 65 -0.33 -20.26 -9.92
CA ARG A 65 -0.30 -21.73 -9.86
C ARG A 65 -0.39 -22.37 -11.24
N ASN A 66 -1.16 -21.80 -12.16
CA ASN A 66 -1.30 -22.35 -13.51
C ASN A 66 -0.07 -22.13 -14.38
N ASN A 67 0.74 -21.11 -14.06
CA ASN A 67 1.90 -20.72 -14.86
C ASN A 67 3.23 -21.04 -14.16
N CYS A 68 3.24 -21.50 -12.90
CA CYS A 68 4.45 -21.69 -12.11
C CYS A 68 5.41 -22.73 -12.72
N GLU A 69 4.89 -23.77 -13.37
CA GLU A 69 5.70 -24.82 -14.02
C GLU A 69 6.47 -24.31 -15.24
N VAL A 70 6.08 -23.15 -15.79
CA VAL A 70 6.75 -22.55 -16.94
C VAL A 70 8.03 -21.81 -16.52
N PHE A 71 8.08 -21.33 -15.27
CA PHE A 71 9.20 -20.54 -14.76
C PHE A 71 10.32 -21.46 -14.24
N ASP A 72 11.46 -21.43 -14.94
CA ASP A 72 12.66 -22.18 -14.58
C ASP A 72 13.76 -21.23 -14.08
N ASN A 73 14.63 -21.72 -13.19
CA ASN A 73 15.80 -21.00 -12.67
C ASN A 73 17.00 -21.03 -13.65
N VAL A 74 16.74 -20.78 -14.93
CA VAL A 74 17.78 -20.66 -15.97
C VAL A 74 18.05 -19.20 -16.31
N SER A 75 19.27 -18.87 -16.75
CA SER A 75 19.65 -17.48 -17.03
C SER A 75 19.00 -16.91 -18.30
N GLU A 76 18.43 -17.77 -19.16
CA GLU A 76 17.79 -17.38 -20.41
C GLU A 76 16.27 -17.28 -20.24
N ASN A 77 15.70 -16.14 -20.65
CA ASN A 77 14.25 -15.96 -20.64
C ASN A 77 13.59 -16.77 -21.75
N LYS A 78 12.51 -17.47 -21.42
CA LYS A 78 11.70 -18.17 -22.41
C LYS A 78 10.79 -17.17 -23.12
N LEU A 79 10.59 -17.35 -24.44
CA LEU A 79 9.70 -16.48 -25.23
C LEU A 79 8.27 -16.42 -24.65
N ILE A 80 7.80 -17.52 -24.08
CA ILE A 80 6.48 -17.63 -23.43
C ILE A 80 6.34 -16.71 -22.20
N TYR A 81 7.42 -16.22 -21.60
CA TYR A 81 7.33 -15.29 -20.48
C TYR A 81 6.64 -13.98 -20.86
N MET A 82 6.83 -13.51 -22.11
CA MET A 82 6.16 -12.31 -22.61
C MET A 82 4.64 -12.53 -22.72
N ASP A 83 4.22 -13.70 -23.21
CA ASP A 83 2.80 -14.05 -23.31
C ASP A 83 2.16 -14.18 -21.93
N ILE A 84 2.86 -14.78 -20.97
CA ILE A 84 2.39 -14.90 -19.58
C ILE A 84 2.31 -13.53 -18.92
N PHE A 85 3.32 -12.67 -19.12
CA PHE A 85 3.32 -11.30 -18.63
C PHE A 85 2.12 -10.52 -19.17
N GLN A 86 1.90 -10.54 -20.49
CA GLN A 86 0.78 -9.83 -21.10
C GLN A 86 -0.58 -10.33 -20.61
N GLN A 87 -0.73 -11.65 -20.45
CA GLN A 87 -1.94 -12.25 -19.89
C GLN A 87 -2.17 -11.81 -18.44
N TYR A 88 -1.12 -11.81 -17.62
CA TYR A 88 -1.22 -11.37 -16.23
C TYR A 88 -1.57 -9.89 -16.14
N THR A 89 -0.88 -9.03 -16.89
CA THR A 89 -1.14 -7.60 -16.93
C THR A 89 -2.59 -7.32 -17.31
N ASN A 90 -3.08 -7.92 -18.39
CA ASN A 90 -4.47 -7.75 -18.81
C ASN A 90 -5.46 -8.24 -17.74
N LEU A 91 -5.17 -9.39 -17.11
CA LEU A 91 -6.01 -9.94 -16.05
C LEU A 91 -6.14 -8.99 -14.86
N ILE A 92 -5.02 -8.42 -14.41
CA ILE A 92 -5.00 -7.48 -13.28
C ILE A 92 -5.63 -6.14 -13.66
N GLU A 93 -5.24 -5.55 -14.79
CA GLU A 93 -5.77 -4.27 -15.28
C GLU A 93 -7.30 -4.34 -15.44
N THR A 94 -7.81 -5.34 -16.14
CA THR A 94 -9.26 -5.50 -16.35
C THR A 94 -10.02 -5.71 -15.04
N PHE A 95 -9.43 -6.44 -14.09
CA PHE A 95 -10.08 -6.64 -12.79
C PHE A 95 -10.16 -5.35 -12.00
N ILE A 96 -9.05 -4.62 -11.89
CA ILE A 96 -8.97 -3.36 -11.13
C ILE A 96 -9.86 -2.30 -11.77
N GLU A 97 -9.78 -2.11 -13.08
CA GLU A 97 -10.61 -1.14 -13.83
C GLU A 97 -12.10 -1.39 -13.61
N ARG A 98 -12.54 -2.64 -13.76
CA ARG A 98 -13.94 -3.01 -13.51
C ARG A 98 -14.36 -2.69 -12.07
N ARG A 99 -13.54 -3.05 -11.09
CA ARG A 99 -13.88 -2.86 -9.66
C ARG A 99 -13.89 -1.40 -9.26
N LEU A 100 -12.99 -0.57 -9.80
CA LEU A 100 -12.99 0.86 -9.58
C LEU A 100 -14.24 1.52 -10.20
N HIS A 101 -14.60 1.17 -11.44
CA HIS A 101 -15.83 1.66 -12.06
C HIS A 101 -17.11 1.22 -11.32
N GLU A 102 -17.14 0.01 -10.74
CA GLU A 102 -18.27 -0.45 -9.93
C GLU A 102 -18.45 0.33 -8.62
N LYS A 103 -17.36 0.92 -8.10
CA LYS A 103 -17.32 1.61 -6.81
C LYS A 103 -17.42 3.13 -6.93
N LEU A 104 -16.92 3.68 -8.03
CA LEU A 104 -16.79 5.12 -8.27
C LEU A 104 -17.40 5.46 -9.63
N GLU A 105 -18.61 6.03 -9.62
CA GLU A 105 -19.36 6.33 -10.86
C GLU A 105 -18.66 7.36 -11.76
N TYR A 106 -17.87 8.26 -11.17
CA TYR A 106 -17.12 9.30 -11.88
C TYR A 106 -15.70 8.89 -12.25
N PHE A 107 -15.31 7.63 -12.00
CA PHE A 107 -13.94 7.17 -12.18
C PHE A 107 -13.49 7.21 -13.65
N SER A 108 -12.28 7.72 -13.86
CA SER A 108 -11.55 7.65 -15.13
C SER A 108 -10.16 7.09 -14.86
N MET A 109 -9.83 5.97 -15.50
CA MET A 109 -8.51 5.36 -15.37
C MET A 109 -7.41 6.32 -15.83
N GLU A 110 -7.63 7.09 -16.90
CA GLU A 110 -6.66 8.06 -17.39
C GLU A 110 -6.34 9.14 -16.35
N GLU A 111 -7.38 9.68 -15.72
CA GLU A 111 -7.26 10.71 -14.69
C GLU A 111 -6.54 10.18 -13.45
N PHE A 112 -6.92 8.98 -12.98
CA PHE A 112 -6.27 8.33 -11.85
C PHE A 112 -4.78 8.11 -12.09
N CYS A 113 -4.39 7.66 -13.28
CA CYS A 113 -2.98 7.44 -13.61
C CYS A 113 -2.19 8.75 -13.72
N ASN A 114 -2.83 9.85 -14.10
CA ASN A 114 -2.20 11.17 -14.09
C ASN A 114 -2.00 11.65 -12.64
N GLN A 115 -3.01 11.51 -11.78
CA GLN A 115 -2.91 11.87 -10.37
C GLN A 115 -1.81 11.07 -9.64
N ILE A 116 -1.69 9.76 -9.89
CA ILE A 116 -0.57 8.95 -9.37
C ILE A 116 0.78 9.49 -9.84
N GLN A 117 0.93 9.83 -11.12
CA GLN A 117 2.21 10.32 -11.66
C GLN A 117 2.63 11.67 -11.07
N GLU A 118 1.65 12.54 -10.81
CA GLU A 118 1.87 13.84 -10.18
C GLU A 118 2.24 13.68 -8.70
N HIS A 119 1.60 12.75 -7.99
CA HIS A 119 1.80 12.52 -6.56
C HIS A 119 3.06 11.70 -6.24
N GLU A 120 3.40 10.68 -7.04
CA GLU A 120 4.56 9.80 -6.80
C GLU A 120 5.89 10.33 -7.36
N GLY A 121 5.90 11.50 -8.02
CA GLY A 121 7.13 12.11 -8.53
C GLY A 121 7.98 11.12 -9.36
N SER A 122 7.49 10.74 -10.54
CA SER A 122 8.21 9.84 -11.47
C SER A 122 8.47 8.41 -10.94
N GLY A 123 7.41 7.67 -10.59
CA GLY A 123 7.49 6.26 -10.16
C GLY A 123 6.57 5.30 -10.94
N VAL A 124 7.08 4.68 -12.01
CA VAL A 124 6.77 3.32 -12.54
C VAL A 124 5.32 2.90 -12.92
N ILE A 125 4.23 3.53 -12.49
CA ILE A 125 2.87 3.13 -12.93
C ILE A 125 2.56 3.75 -14.30
N ARG A 126 2.72 2.97 -15.37
CA ARG A 126 2.28 3.32 -16.73
C ARG A 126 0.99 2.61 -17.08
N CYS A 127 -0.11 3.36 -17.08
CA CYS A 127 -1.36 2.88 -17.66
C CYS A 127 -1.24 2.87 -19.18
N ARG A 128 -1.73 1.80 -19.81
CA ARG A 128 -1.75 1.71 -21.27
C ARG A 128 -2.55 2.88 -21.83
N HIS A 129 -1.86 3.81 -22.49
CA HIS A 129 -2.54 4.69 -23.43
C HIS A 129 -3.15 3.82 -24.52
N SER A 130 -4.48 3.81 -24.62
CA SER A 130 -5.18 3.26 -25.78
C SER A 130 -4.61 3.90 -27.04
N LEU A 131 -4.02 3.06 -27.91
CA LEU A 131 -3.57 3.47 -29.25
C LEU A 131 -4.76 3.65 -30.19
#